data_AF-A0A0L0T3D2-F1
#
_entry.id   AF-A0A0L0T3D2-F1
#
_cell.length_a   1.000
_cell.length_b   1.000
_cell.length_c   1.000
_cell.angle_alpha   90.00
_cell.angle_beta   90.00
_cell.angle_gamma   90.00
#
_symmetry.space_group_name_H-M   'P 1'
#
loop_
_entity.id
_entity.type
_entity.pdbx_description
1 polymer ?
#
loop_
_entity_poly.entity_id
_entity_poly.type
_entity_poly.pdbx_seq_one_letter_code
_entity_poly.pdbx_strand_id
1 'polypeptide(L)'
;MRPRPKTKQKSKNAVPSLDYVSMNKLTLHAGIVDPKGQYEHRKLHPIRMKVIDHATHPTPHSARRHLPSDTDPTFTYGKPTRPSSPVSKLMSDHYQREYDEAMKMREEEHARALAAMTHRPRTRKDQMVPLQHPKPKHLTIYERDAKDLFKMPRFRDVPARVDHQNPLCT
;
A
#
# COMPACT_ATOMS: atom_id res chain seq x y z
N MET A 1 -5.09 25.33 -34.98
CA MET A 1 -5.33 24.48 -33.79
C MET A 1 -6.41 23.45 -34.12
N ARG A 2 -6.18 22.15 -33.91
CA ARG A 2 -7.23 21.13 -34.09
C ARG A 2 -8.10 21.06 -32.83
N PRO A 3 -9.44 21.06 -32.93
CA PRO A 3 -10.31 20.92 -31.77
C PRO A 3 -10.13 19.53 -31.15
N ARG A 4 -10.04 19.47 -29.81
CA ARG A 4 -9.95 18.21 -29.08
C ARG A 4 -11.24 17.40 -29.29
N PRO A 5 -11.15 16.06 -29.47
CA PRO A 5 -12.34 15.23 -29.58
C PRO A 5 -13.15 15.29 -28.27
N LYS A 6 -14.44 15.62 -28.38
CA LYS A 6 -15.37 15.60 -27.24
C LYS A 6 -15.61 14.15 -26.82
N THR A 7 -15.25 13.80 -25.59
CA THR A 7 -15.60 12.49 -25.02
C THR A 7 -17.11 12.42 -24.86
N LYS A 8 -17.73 11.34 -25.36
CA LYS A 8 -19.18 11.12 -25.22
C LYS A 8 -19.50 11.03 -23.73
N GLN A 9 -20.19 12.02 -23.18
CA GLN A 9 -20.70 11.98 -21.82
C GLN A 9 -21.72 10.82 -21.73
N LYS A 10 -21.42 9.82 -20.90
CA LYS A 10 -22.35 8.72 -20.63
C LYS A 10 -23.60 9.30 -19.97
N SER A 11 -24.78 8.79 -20.34
CA SER A 11 -26.05 9.24 -19.78
C SER A 11 -26.06 9.03 -18.26
N LYS A 12 -26.75 9.92 -17.53
CA LYS A 12 -26.85 9.87 -16.05
C LYS A 12 -27.43 8.54 -15.52
N ASN A 13 -28.14 7.80 -16.38
CA ASN A 13 -28.77 6.52 -16.06
C ASN A 13 -27.94 5.31 -16.50
N ALA A 14 -26.71 5.50 -16.96
CA ALA A 14 -25.85 4.39 -17.35
C ALA A 14 -25.44 3.56 -16.13
N VAL A 15 -25.64 2.25 -16.22
CA VAL A 15 -25.19 1.31 -15.18
C VAL A 15 -23.69 1.49 -14.95
N PRO A 16 -23.23 1.70 -13.69
CA PRO A 16 -21.82 1.90 -13.41
C PRO A 16 -20.99 0.67 -13.81
N SER A 17 -19.78 0.91 -14.32
CA SER A 17 -18.86 -0.18 -14.69
C SER A 17 -18.48 -1.04 -13.48
N LEU A 18 -18.11 -2.29 -13.71
CA LEU A 18 -17.63 -3.20 -12.67
C LEU A 18 -16.25 -2.77 -12.13
N ASP A 19 -16.02 -2.99 -10.83
CA ASP A 19 -14.76 -2.74 -10.14
C ASP A 19 -13.94 -4.04 -10.04
N TYR A 20 -13.19 -4.34 -11.11
CA TYR A 20 -12.34 -5.53 -11.15
C TYR A 20 -11.22 -5.51 -10.09
N VAL A 21 -10.80 -4.34 -9.59
CA VAL A 21 -9.73 -4.27 -8.58
C VAL A 21 -10.23 -4.82 -7.25
N SER A 22 -11.40 -4.37 -6.81
CA SER A 22 -12.03 -4.89 -5.59
C SER A 22 -12.37 -6.38 -5.72
N MET A 23 -12.90 -6.79 -6.88
CA MET A 23 -13.32 -8.17 -7.11
C MET A 23 -12.12 -9.12 -7.13
N ASN A 24 -10.98 -8.70 -7.71
CA ASN A 24 -9.75 -9.47 -7.69
C ASN A 24 -9.15 -9.57 -6.27
N LYS A 25 -9.30 -8.54 -5.44
CA LYS A 25 -8.90 -8.65 -4.02
C LYS A 25 -9.75 -9.70 -3.30
N LEU A 26 -11.06 -9.73 -3.55
CA LEU A 26 -11.93 -10.74 -2.97
C LEU A 26 -11.62 -12.16 -3.47
N THR A 27 -11.26 -12.34 -4.74
CA THR A 27 -10.84 -13.67 -5.23
C THR A 27 -9.59 -14.15 -4.52
N LEU A 28 -8.63 -13.24 -4.25
CA LEU A 28 -7.45 -13.57 -3.47
C LEU A 28 -7.79 -13.91 -2.01
N HIS A 29 -8.71 -13.17 -1.39
CA HIS A 29 -9.20 -13.51 -0.04
C HIS A 29 -9.94 -14.85 0.01
N ALA A 30 -10.62 -15.23 -1.08
CA ALA A 30 -11.26 -16.53 -1.23
C ALA A 30 -10.27 -17.66 -1.60
N GLY A 31 -8.98 -17.36 -1.78
CA GLY A 31 -7.95 -18.33 -2.16
C GLY A 31 -8.00 -18.78 -3.63
N ILE A 32 -8.75 -18.08 -4.48
CA ILE A 32 -8.92 -18.44 -5.89
C ILE A 32 -7.84 -17.75 -6.72
N VAL A 33 -6.79 -18.50 -7.03
CA VAL A 33 -5.67 -18.06 -7.88
C VAL A 33 -5.92 -18.37 -9.36
N ASP A 34 -6.79 -19.34 -9.65
CA ASP A 34 -7.09 -19.79 -11.01
C ASP A 34 -7.87 -18.76 -11.84
N PRO A 35 -7.48 -18.49 -13.11
CA PRO A 35 -8.18 -17.53 -13.96
C PRO A 35 -9.65 -17.85 -14.21
N LYS A 36 -9.99 -19.14 -14.37
CA LYS A 36 -11.38 -19.60 -14.55
C LYS A 36 -12.20 -19.39 -13.29
N GLY A 37 -11.66 -19.78 -12.13
CA GLY A 37 -12.31 -19.55 -10.84
C GLY A 37 -12.50 -18.06 -10.55
N GLN A 38 -11.52 -17.22 -10.90
CA GLN A 38 -11.67 -15.76 -10.78
C GLN A 38 -12.79 -15.23 -11.67
N TYR A 39 -12.97 -15.77 -12.88
CA TYR A 39 -14.09 -15.38 -13.75
C TYR A 39 -15.45 -15.73 -13.13
N GLU A 40 -15.61 -16.96 -12.64
CA GLU A 40 -16.85 -17.42 -12.00
C GLU A 40 -17.16 -16.63 -10.72
N HIS A 41 -16.15 -16.43 -9.88
CA HIS A 41 -16.31 -15.64 -8.66
C HIS A 41 -16.72 -14.19 -8.96
N ARG A 42 -16.16 -13.59 -10.03
CA ARG A 42 -16.55 -12.25 -10.50
C ARG A 42 -18.00 -12.20 -11.02
N LYS A 43 -18.48 -13.28 -11.62
CA LYS A 43 -19.87 -13.39 -12.08
C LYS A 43 -20.87 -13.48 -10.91
N LEU A 44 -20.50 -14.23 -9.87
CA LEU A 44 -21.33 -14.41 -8.67
C LEU A 44 -21.33 -13.17 -7.74
N HIS A 45 -20.20 -12.45 -7.68
CA HIS A 45 -20.02 -11.29 -6.80
C HIS A 45 -19.66 -10.02 -7.60
N PRO A 46 -20.59 -9.47 -8.41
CA PRO A 46 -20.32 -8.26 -9.18
C PRO A 46 -20.29 -7.02 -8.27
N ILE A 47 -19.11 -6.44 -8.07
CA ILE A 47 -18.96 -5.13 -7.42
C ILE A 47 -18.94 -4.06 -8.49
N ARG A 48 -19.79 -3.04 -8.35
CA ARG A 48 -19.81 -1.88 -9.26
C ARG A 48 -19.02 -0.73 -8.69
N MET A 49 -18.34 0.00 -9.58
CA MET A 49 -17.69 1.26 -9.24
C MET A 49 -18.71 2.23 -8.67
N LYS A 50 -18.36 2.88 -7.56
CA LYS A 50 -19.14 4.00 -7.04
C LYS A 50 -19.06 5.12 -8.09
N VAL A 51 -20.21 5.62 -8.54
CA VAL A 51 -20.27 6.84 -9.36
C VAL A 51 -19.86 7.98 -8.44
N ILE A 52 -18.59 8.35 -8.48
CA ILE A 52 -18.11 9.51 -7.75
C ILE A 52 -18.40 10.68 -8.66
N ASP A 53 -19.35 11.51 -8.26
CA ASP A 53 -19.57 12.80 -8.88
C ASP A 53 -18.31 13.65 -8.69
N HIS A 54 -17.52 13.76 -9.76
CA HIS A 54 -16.30 14.57 -9.78
C HIS A 54 -16.53 16.07 -9.50
N ALA A 55 -17.80 16.50 -9.42
CA ALA A 55 -18.21 17.85 -9.07
C ALA A 55 -18.19 18.09 -7.55
N THR A 56 -18.57 17.10 -6.73
CA THR A 56 -18.76 17.24 -5.28
C THR A 56 -17.60 16.67 -4.47
N HIS A 57 -16.96 15.61 -4.96
CA HIS A 57 -15.82 15.00 -4.26
C HIS A 57 -14.69 14.72 -5.25
N PRO A 58 -13.65 15.57 -5.30
CA PRO A 58 -12.45 15.21 -6.05
C PRO A 58 -11.92 13.89 -5.46
N THR A 59 -11.79 12.86 -6.30
CA THR A 59 -11.11 11.62 -5.90
C THR A 59 -9.69 11.97 -5.44
N PRO A 60 -9.03 11.18 -4.57
CA PRO A 60 -7.67 11.51 -4.11
C PRO A 60 -6.65 11.67 -5.25
N HIS A 61 -6.94 11.12 -6.45
CA HIS A 61 -6.15 11.34 -7.67
C HIS A 61 -6.68 12.44 -8.61
N SER A 62 -7.91 12.92 -8.39
CA SER A 62 -8.57 14.02 -9.13
C SER A 62 -8.73 15.30 -8.30
N ALA A 63 -8.25 15.33 -7.05
CA ALA A 63 -7.92 16.57 -6.38
C ALA A 63 -6.94 17.26 -7.32
N ARG A 64 -7.41 18.33 -7.98
CA ARG A 64 -6.57 19.16 -8.82
C ARG A 64 -5.32 19.42 -8.00
N ARG A 65 -4.17 18.94 -8.48
CA ARG A 65 -2.91 19.10 -7.77
C ARG A 65 -2.80 20.59 -7.49
N HIS A 66 -2.82 20.96 -6.22
CA HIS A 66 -2.86 22.36 -5.83
C HIS A 66 -1.58 23.01 -6.30
N LEU A 67 -1.71 23.88 -7.29
CA LEU A 67 -0.59 24.56 -7.91
C LEU A 67 -0.27 25.82 -7.09
N PRO A 68 1.00 26.23 -6.95
CA PRO A 68 1.33 27.51 -6.31
C PRO A 68 0.59 28.71 -6.92
N SER A 69 0.30 28.68 -8.23
CA SER A 69 -0.51 29.70 -8.90
C SER A 69 -1.98 29.75 -8.45
N ASP A 70 -2.49 28.67 -7.85
CA ASP A 70 -3.86 28.61 -7.35
C ASP A 70 -3.99 29.37 -6.01
N THR A 71 -2.92 29.46 -5.24
CA THR A 71 -2.87 30.15 -3.94
C THR A 71 -2.51 31.61 -4.10
N ASP A 72 -1.44 31.86 -4.85
CA ASP A 72 -0.87 33.19 -5.00
C ASP A 72 -1.10 33.67 -6.45
N PRO A 73 -2.04 34.61 -6.67
CA PRO A 73 -2.34 35.08 -8.02
C PRO A 73 -1.18 35.85 -8.68
N THR A 74 -0.17 36.24 -7.89
CA THR A 74 1.06 36.87 -8.37
C THR A 74 2.12 35.86 -8.81
N PHE A 75 1.98 34.58 -8.45
CA PHE A 75 2.97 33.55 -8.76
C PHE A 75 2.95 33.21 -10.26
N THR A 76 4.08 33.43 -10.92
CA THR A 76 4.24 33.15 -12.36
C THR A 76 5.32 32.09 -12.55
N TYR A 77 4.98 30.99 -13.22
CA TYR A 77 5.95 29.95 -13.56
C TYR A 77 7.04 30.47 -14.49
N GLY A 78 8.27 29.97 -14.30
CA GLY A 78 9.41 30.29 -15.16
C GLY A 78 10.04 31.66 -14.88
N LYS A 79 9.44 32.51 -14.04
CA LYS A 79 10.11 33.71 -13.52
C LYS A 79 10.84 33.35 -12.22
N PRO A 80 12.11 33.77 -12.04
CA PRO A 80 12.78 33.60 -10.76
C PRO A 80 12.03 34.46 -9.72
N THR A 81 11.34 33.81 -8.79
CA THR A 81 10.61 34.46 -7.70
C THR A 81 11.50 34.68 -6.47
N ARG A 82 12.68 34.07 -6.42
CA ARG A 82 13.63 34.22 -5.32
C ARG A 82 14.53 35.44 -5.58
N PRO A 83 14.57 36.44 -4.68
CA PRO A 83 15.55 37.50 -4.79
C PRO A 83 16.96 36.92 -4.68
N SER A 84 17.93 37.51 -5.37
CA SER A 84 19.34 37.14 -5.20
C SER A 84 19.74 37.33 -3.74
N SER A 85 20.65 36.47 -3.25
CA SER A 85 21.21 36.64 -1.91
C SER A 85 21.99 37.96 -1.85
N PRO A 86 21.62 38.92 -0.97
CA PRO A 86 22.33 40.18 -0.88
C PRO A 86 23.76 39.94 -0.41
N VAL A 87 24.72 40.57 -1.09
CA VAL A 87 26.16 40.36 -0.84
C VAL A 87 26.54 40.70 0.60
N SER A 88 25.94 41.73 1.19
CA SER A 88 26.18 42.10 2.58
C SER A 88 25.90 40.97 3.57
N LYS A 89 24.82 40.20 3.33
CA LYS A 89 24.47 39.05 4.17
C LYS A 89 25.40 37.87 3.92
N LEU A 90 25.91 37.68 2.70
CA LEU A 90 26.88 36.63 2.37
C LEU A 90 28.26 36.89 2.98
N MET A 91 28.68 38.15 3.07
CA MET A 91 29.95 38.53 3.69
C MET A 91 29.93 38.46 5.23
N SER A 92 28.74 38.24 5.80
CA SER A 92 28.53 38.09 7.24
C SER A 92 28.03 36.69 7.56
N ASP A 93 28.16 36.25 8.81
CA ASP A 93 27.62 34.94 9.26
C ASP A 93 26.09 34.92 9.41
N HIS A 94 25.38 35.80 8.71
CA HIS A 94 23.94 35.99 8.84
C HIS A 94 23.15 34.70 8.61
N TYR A 95 23.46 33.97 7.54
CA TYR A 95 22.74 32.73 7.22
C TYR A 95 23.02 31.59 8.20
N GLN A 96 24.21 31.57 8.79
CA GLN A 96 24.55 30.61 9.84
C GLN A 96 23.72 30.89 11.10
N ARG A 97 23.65 32.15 11.53
CA ARG A 97 22.83 32.55 12.69
C ARG A 97 21.35 32.25 12.50
N GLU A 98 20.79 32.61 11.33
CA GLU A 98 19.39 32.27 11.00
C GLU A 98 19.13 30.76 11.01
N TYR A 99 20.10 29.96 10.55
CA TYR A 99 19.99 28.52 10.56
C TYR A 99 20.00 27.95 11.99
N ASP A 100 20.93 28.41 12.82
CA ASP A 100 21.03 27.97 14.22
C ASP A 100 19.77 28.34 15.01
N GLU A 101 19.22 29.55 14.78
CA GLU A 101 17.94 29.98 15.37
C GLU A 101 16.77 29.11 14.90
N ALA A 102 16.67 28.82 13.60
CA ALA A 102 15.62 27.97 13.06
C ALA A 102 15.71 26.53 13.58
N MET A 103 16.92 25.99 13.71
CA MET A 103 17.16 24.67 14.29
C MET A 103 16.76 24.64 15.76
N LYS A 104 17.15 25.65 16.53
CA LYS A 104 16.75 25.78 17.94
C LYS A 104 15.23 25.86 18.09
N MET A 105 14.55 26.66 17.26
CA MET A 105 13.08 26.76 17.28
C MET A 105 12.41 25.40 16.98
N ARG A 106 12.90 24.67 15.97
CA ARG A 106 12.38 23.33 15.63
C ARG A 106 12.63 22.33 16.76
N GLU A 107 13.80 22.37 17.40
CA GLU A 107 14.11 21.52 18.55
C GLU A 107 13.21 21.82 19.75
N GLU A 108 12.96 23.09 20.03
CA GLU A 108 12.02 23.51 21.07
C GLU A 108 10.60 23.07 20.78
N GLU A 109 10.12 23.21 19.54
CA GLU A 109 8.80 22.73 19.12
C GLU A 109 8.69 21.21 19.25
N HIS A 110 9.72 20.48 18.83
CA HIS A 110 9.76 19.03 18.97
C HIS A 110 9.79 18.60 20.44
N ALA A 111 10.57 19.28 21.28
CA ALA A 111 10.61 19.03 22.72
C ALA A 111 9.25 19.32 23.37
N ARG A 112 8.58 20.42 22.99
CA ARG A 112 7.22 20.73 23.44
C ARG A 112 6.21 19.68 23.00
N ALA A 113 6.31 19.19 21.76
CA ALA A 113 5.44 18.14 21.25
C ALA A 113 5.65 16.81 21.99
N LEU A 114 6.90 16.43 22.28
CA LEU A 114 7.21 15.27 23.10
C LEU A 114 6.68 15.42 24.53
N ALA A 115 6.89 16.58 25.16
CA ALA A 115 6.36 16.86 26.50
C ALA A 115 4.81 16.83 26.53
N ALA A 116 4.15 17.32 25.48
CA ALA A 116 2.70 17.22 25.35
C ALA A 116 2.23 15.77 25.19
N MET A 117 3.02 14.91 24.52
CA MET A 117 2.72 13.47 24.42
C MET A 117 2.90 12.74 25.74
N THR A 118 3.93 13.06 26.53
CA THR A 118 4.19 12.39 27.82
C THR A 118 3.15 12.75 28.88
N HIS A 119 2.67 13.99 28.89
CA HIS A 119 1.66 14.47 29.84
C HIS A 119 0.21 14.21 29.41
N ARG A 120 -0.02 13.48 28.32
CA ARG A 120 -1.39 13.12 27.91
C ARG A 120 -1.98 12.14 28.93
N PRO A 121 -3.15 12.43 29.53
CA PRO A 121 -3.81 11.48 30.43
C PRO A 121 -4.15 10.21 29.65
N ARG A 122 -3.61 9.07 30.11
CA ARG A 122 -3.89 7.75 29.52
C ARG A 122 -5.38 7.47 29.61
N THR A 123 -6.02 7.22 28.48
CA THR A 123 -7.44 6.85 28.47
C THR A 123 -7.61 5.40 28.93
N ARG A 124 -8.80 5.00 29.37
CA ARG A 124 -9.09 3.60 29.75
C ARG A 124 -8.75 2.60 28.63
N LYS A 125 -8.83 3.01 27.36
CA LYS A 125 -8.50 2.18 26.19
C LYS A 125 -6.98 1.97 26.04
N ASP A 126 -6.16 2.94 26.43
CA ASP A 126 -4.69 2.83 26.39
C ASP A 126 -4.14 1.90 27.48
N GLN A 127 -4.93 1.64 28.54
CA GLN A 127 -4.58 0.71 29.62
C GLN A 127 -4.99 -0.74 29.31
N MET A 128 -5.74 -0.98 28.23
CA MET A 128 -6.06 -2.33 27.78
C MET A 128 -4.86 -2.89 27.01
N VAL A 129 -4.46 -4.12 27.31
CA VAL A 129 -3.45 -4.84 26.54
C VAL A 129 -3.93 -4.93 25.08
N PRO A 130 -3.16 -4.45 24.09
CA PRO A 130 -3.53 -4.60 22.69
C PRO A 130 -3.75 -6.08 22.41
N LEU A 131 -4.94 -6.43 21.90
CA LEU A 131 -5.26 -7.80 21.50
C LEU A 131 -4.23 -8.22 20.45
N GLN A 132 -3.26 -9.06 20.84
CA GLN A 132 -2.26 -9.56 19.91
C GLN A 132 -2.95 -10.46 18.89
N HIS A 133 -3.14 -9.96 17.68
CA HIS A 133 -3.63 -10.79 16.59
C HIS A 133 -2.59 -11.90 16.33
N PRO A 134 -2.98 -13.19 16.38
CA PRO A 134 -2.05 -14.28 16.14
C PRO A 134 -1.49 -14.12 14.72
N LYS A 135 -0.17 -13.99 14.61
CA LYS A 135 0.50 -13.96 13.30
C LYS A 135 0.20 -15.30 12.60
N PRO A 136 -0.35 -15.30 11.38
CA PRO A 136 -0.60 -16.54 10.65
C PRO A 136 0.74 -17.24 10.45
N LYS A 137 0.88 -18.44 11.02
CA LYS A 137 2.02 -19.31 10.71
C LYS A 137 1.88 -19.69 9.25
N HIS A 138 2.86 -19.33 8.42
CA HIS A 138 2.95 -19.73 7.03
C HIS A 138 3.02 -21.27 6.98
N LEU A 139 1.87 -21.93 6.83
CA LEU A 139 1.81 -23.34 6.48
C LEU A 139 2.35 -23.42 5.05
N THR A 140 3.64 -23.75 4.94
CA THR A 140 4.18 -24.17 3.66
C THR A 140 3.43 -25.42 3.25
N ILE A 141 2.55 -25.27 2.28
CA ILE A 141 2.07 -26.36 1.43
C ILE A 141 3.30 -26.82 0.63
N TYR A 142 4.30 -27.41 1.30
CA TYR A 142 5.33 -28.13 0.60
C TYR A 142 4.66 -29.38 0.07
N GLU A 143 4.56 -29.43 -1.25
CA GLU A 143 4.32 -30.61 -2.05
C GLU A 143 5.06 -31.79 -1.42
N ARG A 144 4.32 -32.64 -0.69
CA ARG A 144 4.86 -33.93 -0.26
C ARG A 144 4.97 -34.76 -1.54
N ASP A 145 6.19 -34.90 -2.04
CA ASP A 145 6.50 -35.77 -3.16
C ASP A 145 5.87 -37.14 -2.90
N ALA A 146 5.00 -37.60 -3.78
CA ALA A 146 4.22 -38.83 -3.61
C ALA A 146 5.11 -40.09 -3.50
N LYS A 147 6.42 -39.95 -3.77
CA LYS A 147 7.43 -40.99 -3.67
C LYS A 147 8.12 -41.07 -2.30
N ASP A 148 8.00 -40.04 -1.44
CA ASP A 148 8.41 -40.16 -0.04
C ASP A 148 7.24 -40.80 0.75
N LEU A 149 7.02 -42.10 0.50
CA LEU A 149 6.21 -42.96 1.37
C LEU A 149 6.59 -42.65 2.81
N PHE A 150 5.60 -42.54 3.72
CA PHE A 150 5.79 -42.12 5.12
C PHE A 150 6.89 -42.94 5.81
N LYS A 151 8.15 -42.52 5.63
CA LYS A 151 9.33 -43.06 6.28
C LYS A 151 9.62 -42.13 7.42
N MET A 152 9.69 -42.68 8.63
CA MET A 152 10.18 -41.92 9.76
C MET A 152 11.59 -41.40 9.44
N PRO A 153 11.98 -40.20 9.93
CA PRO A 153 13.25 -39.57 9.55
C PRO A 153 14.48 -40.47 9.70
N ARG A 154 14.47 -41.35 10.71
CA ARG A 154 15.56 -42.29 11.00
C ARG A 154 15.67 -43.45 9.99
N PHE A 155 14.67 -43.67 9.15
CA PHE A 155 14.56 -44.84 8.26
C PHE A 155 14.57 -44.45 6.77
N ARG A 156 14.81 -43.18 6.44
CA ARG A 156 14.86 -42.69 5.05
C ARG A 156 15.94 -43.39 4.22
N ASP A 157 17.13 -43.53 4.80
CA ASP A 157 18.32 -44.07 4.14
C ASP A 157 18.43 -45.60 4.20
N VAL A 158 17.43 -46.29 4.78
CA VAL A 158 17.42 -47.75 4.83
C VAL A 158 16.90 -48.29 3.49
N PRO A 159 17.71 -49.07 2.73
CA PRO A 159 17.26 -49.69 1.49
C PRO A 159 16.22 -50.77 1.78
N ALA A 160 15.28 -50.99 0.84
CA ALA A 160 14.30 -52.06 0.98
C ALA A 160 15.02 -53.43 0.95
N ARG A 161 14.70 -54.30 1.91
CA ARG A 161 15.18 -55.67 1.91
C ARG A 161 14.43 -56.44 0.81
N VAL A 162 15.12 -56.73 -0.29
CA VAL A 162 14.57 -57.55 -1.38
C VAL A 162 14.97 -58.99 -1.07
N ASP A 163 14.04 -59.79 -0.54
CA ASP A 163 14.27 -61.23 -0.40
C ASP A 163 14.20 -61.85 -1.80
N HIS A 164 15.35 -62.07 -2.42
CA HIS A 164 15.45 -62.81 -3.68
C HIS A 164 15.14 -64.29 -3.40
N GLN A 165 13.88 -64.69 -3.53
CA GLN A 165 13.55 -66.11 -3.63
C GLN A 165 14.12 -66.65 -4.95
N ASN A 166 15.08 -67.57 -4.84
CA ASN A 166 15.66 -68.29 -5.96
C ASN A 166 14.56 -68.95 -6.82
N PRO A 167 14.71 -68.95 -8.16
CA PRO A 167 13.72 -69.50 -9.08
C PRO A 167 13.64 -71.03 -9.03
N LEU A 168 12.42 -71.50 -8.75
CA LEU A 168 11.68 -72.67 -9.24
C LEU A 168 12.40 -74.02 -9.46
N CYS A 169 11.86 -75.02 -8.77
CA CYS A 169 11.91 -76.44 -9.07
C CYS A 169 11.11 -76.75 -10.35
N THR A 170 11.79 -77.31 -11.36
CA THR A 170 11.37 -78.39 -12.26
C THR A 170 12.62 -79.03 -12.85
#